data_AF-A0A7V9FBQ4-F1
#
_entry.id   AF-A0A7V9FBQ4-F1
#
_cell.length_a   1.000
_cell.length_b   1.000
_cell.length_c   1.000
_cell.angle_alpha   90.00
_cell.angle_beta   90.00
_cell.angle_gamma   90.00
#
_symmetry.space_group_name_H-M   'P 1'
#
loop_
_entity.id
_entity.type
_entity.pdbx_description
1 polymer ?
#
loop_
_entity_poly.entity_id
_entity_poly.type
_entity_poly.pdbx_seq_one_letter_code
_entity_poly.pdbx_strand_id
1 'polypeptide(L)'
;MQLQDRISLQFIPSIDESFDIDDSSVAFGWWLERLLARVRWFAVPVCVLTVFLFPSVSAWLLLLPAFTYGLGNIPVSWVLSRPCTRARLRPVRAAATGLDWLGAFASIYAFSGEPAAATPTVLLLLVVTTALRFQLAGLVFASLAALVALVTLVTMQLFVLDVIQPAQAVMVVGSWVVVLGVMALVLGVLFTGFERWQLQEQGVKGHLRDTLKRMQTGLTEREWQVLRTLPRQDFTYEAIGHELFISSGTV
;
A
#
# COMPACT_ATOMS: atom_id res chain seq x y z
N MET A 1 58.33 -17.86 -12.71
CA MET A 1 57.22 -18.83 -12.85
C MET A 1 56.67 -19.09 -11.46
N GLN A 2 55.73 -18.28 -10.99
CA GLN A 2 54.93 -18.47 -9.76
C GLN A 2 53.94 -17.30 -9.70
N LEU A 3 52.88 -17.41 -10.47
CA LEU A 3 51.86 -16.39 -10.67
C LEU A 3 50.53 -17.10 -10.88
N GLN A 4 50.12 -17.97 -9.94
CA GLN A 4 48.88 -18.75 -10.12
C GLN A 4 48.26 -19.35 -8.84
N ASP A 5 48.33 -18.68 -7.68
CA ASP A 5 47.61 -19.17 -6.48
C ASP A 5 47.04 -18.05 -5.58
N ARG A 6 46.75 -16.88 -6.16
CA ARG A 6 46.13 -15.74 -5.42
C ARG A 6 44.84 -15.22 -6.06
N ILE A 7 44.10 -16.08 -6.76
CA ILE A 7 42.80 -15.72 -7.35
C ILE A 7 41.76 -16.81 -7.04
N SER A 8 41.34 -16.89 -5.78
CA SER A 8 40.10 -17.58 -5.40
C SER A 8 39.81 -17.29 -3.94
N LEU A 9 39.21 -16.12 -3.65
CA LEU A 9 38.39 -15.84 -2.45
C LEU A 9 37.98 -14.35 -2.29
N GLN A 10 38.19 -13.49 -3.31
CA GLN A 10 37.89 -12.05 -3.18
C GLN A 10 36.59 -11.58 -3.86
N PHE A 11 35.66 -12.48 -4.19
CA PHE A 11 34.35 -12.12 -4.73
C PHE A 11 33.25 -13.01 -4.13
N ILE A 12 33.09 -12.97 -2.82
CA ILE A 12 31.74 -13.05 -2.27
C ILE A 12 31.46 -11.61 -1.86
N PRO A 13 30.63 -10.84 -2.61
CA PRO A 13 30.18 -9.56 -2.11
C PRO A 13 29.60 -9.83 -0.72
N SER A 14 30.12 -9.13 0.29
CA SER A 14 29.48 -9.06 1.59
C SER A 14 28.04 -8.63 1.31
N ILE A 15 27.12 -9.59 1.30
CA ILE A 15 25.70 -9.32 1.26
C ILE A 15 25.49 -8.50 2.51
N ASP A 16 25.33 -7.20 2.35
CA ASP A 16 25.00 -6.28 3.42
C ASP A 16 23.71 -6.81 4.04
N GLU A 17 23.84 -7.52 5.17
CA GLU A 17 22.84 -8.44 5.74
C GLU A 17 21.64 -7.71 6.37
N SER A 18 21.50 -6.40 6.11
CA SER A 18 20.49 -5.51 6.67
C SER A 18 19.35 -5.17 5.72
N PHE A 19 19.14 -5.95 4.64
CA PHE A 19 17.90 -5.86 3.86
C PHE A 19 16.74 -6.44 4.69
N ASP A 20 16.32 -5.64 5.66
CA ASP A 20 15.28 -5.93 6.62
C ASP A 20 13.94 -5.98 5.87
N ILE A 21 13.07 -6.92 6.22
CA ILE A 21 11.76 -7.10 5.57
C ILE A 21 10.94 -5.79 5.60
N ASP A 22 11.20 -4.95 6.60
CA ASP A 22 10.64 -3.61 6.77
C ASP A 22 10.98 -2.67 5.60
N ASP A 23 12.18 -2.75 5.01
CA ASP A 23 12.61 -1.91 3.89
C ASP A 23 11.86 -2.21 2.59
N SER A 24 11.52 -3.48 2.34
CA SER A 24 10.77 -3.88 1.14
C SER A 24 9.34 -3.32 1.14
N SER A 25 8.68 -3.34 2.31
CA SER A 25 7.33 -2.80 2.49
C SER A 25 7.30 -1.27 2.37
N VAL A 26 8.33 -0.61 2.89
CA VAL A 26 8.52 0.83 2.83
C VAL A 26 8.84 1.26 1.39
N ALA A 27 9.69 0.53 0.67
CA ALA A 27 10.03 0.78 -0.73
C ALA A 27 8.81 0.63 -1.64
N PHE A 28 8.05 -0.46 -1.51
CA PHE A 28 6.79 -0.65 -2.24
C PHE A 28 5.81 0.48 -1.94
N GLY A 29 5.67 0.82 -0.67
CA GLY A 29 4.82 1.93 -0.24
C GLY A 29 5.19 3.26 -0.86
N TRP A 30 6.48 3.56 -0.93
CA TRP A 30 6.99 4.78 -1.54
C TRP A 30 6.80 4.80 -3.05
N TRP A 31 7.02 3.67 -3.72
CA TRP A 31 6.75 3.49 -5.15
C TRP A 31 5.27 3.71 -5.47
N LEU A 32 4.37 3.10 -4.69
CA LEU A 32 2.93 3.26 -4.85
C LEU A 32 2.51 4.73 -4.71
N GLU A 33 3.00 5.43 -3.70
CA GLU A 33 2.69 6.86 -3.53
C GLU A 33 3.23 7.72 -4.66
N ARG A 34 4.42 7.42 -5.20
CA ARG A 34 4.94 8.08 -6.40
C ARG A 34 4.06 7.85 -7.63
N LEU A 35 3.58 6.62 -7.82
CA LEU A 35 2.67 6.30 -8.92
C LEU A 35 1.35 7.08 -8.77
N LEU A 36 0.74 7.05 -7.59
CA LEU A 36 -0.51 7.77 -7.31
C LEU A 36 -0.34 9.28 -7.42
N ALA A 37 0.80 9.84 -7.00
CA ALA A 37 1.11 11.25 -7.19
C ALA A 37 1.18 11.64 -8.68
N ARG A 38 1.72 10.76 -9.56
CA ARG A 38 1.68 10.98 -11.02
C ARG A 38 0.26 10.91 -11.56
N VAL A 39 -0.54 9.93 -11.12
CA VAL A 39 -1.95 9.81 -11.51
C VAL A 39 -2.72 11.08 -11.17
N ARG A 40 -2.51 11.67 -9.99
CA ARG A 40 -3.12 12.97 -9.63
C ARG A 40 -2.72 14.10 -10.57
N TRP A 41 -1.46 14.18 -10.96
CA TRP A 41 -1.02 15.18 -11.94
C TRP A 41 -1.70 14.99 -13.30
N PHE A 42 -1.95 13.75 -13.72
CA PHE A 42 -2.74 13.46 -14.91
C PHE A 42 -4.23 13.74 -14.73
N ALA A 43 -4.76 13.62 -13.51
CA ALA A 43 -6.15 13.97 -13.22
C ALA A 43 -6.43 15.48 -13.36
N VAL A 44 -5.45 16.35 -13.06
CA VAL A 44 -5.62 17.81 -13.18
C VAL A 44 -6.07 18.26 -14.57
N PRO A 45 -5.37 17.96 -15.69
CA PRO A 45 -5.84 18.37 -17.02
C PRO A 45 -7.15 17.70 -17.41
N VAL A 46 -7.41 16.47 -16.95
CA VAL A 46 -8.70 15.79 -17.17
C VAL A 46 -9.83 16.57 -16.48
N CYS A 47 -9.65 16.99 -15.23
CA CYS A 47 -10.61 17.84 -14.51
C CYS A 47 -10.76 19.25 -15.10
N VAL A 48 -9.73 19.79 -15.76
CA VAL A 48 -9.89 21.06 -16.51
C VAL A 48 -10.70 20.83 -17.78
N LEU A 49 -10.48 19.70 -18.47
CA LEU A 49 -11.18 19.36 -19.69
C LEU A 49 -12.69 19.14 -19.46
N THR A 50 -13.10 18.68 -18.27
CA THR A 50 -14.53 18.50 -17.95
C THR A 50 -15.32 19.82 -17.99
N VAL A 51 -14.68 20.98 -17.80
CA VAL A 51 -15.33 22.29 -17.96
C VAL A 51 -15.92 22.46 -19.37
N PHE A 52 -15.23 21.95 -20.39
CA PHE A 52 -15.71 22.00 -21.77
C PHE A 52 -16.76 20.93 -22.08
N LEU A 53 -16.73 19.81 -21.36
CA LEU A 53 -17.66 18.70 -21.56
C LEU A 53 -19.02 18.92 -20.89
N PHE A 54 -19.05 19.72 -19.80
CA PHE A 54 -20.24 19.96 -19.00
C PHE A 54 -20.51 21.47 -18.82
N PRO A 55 -20.87 22.18 -19.90
CA PRO A 55 -21.08 23.63 -19.85
C PRO A 55 -22.29 24.05 -19.00
N SER A 56 -23.18 23.12 -18.66
CA SER A 56 -24.32 23.34 -17.76
C SER A 56 -23.91 23.47 -16.29
N VAL A 57 -22.74 22.94 -15.90
CA VAL A 57 -22.24 22.98 -14.53
C VAL A 57 -21.31 24.19 -14.38
N SER A 58 -21.38 24.87 -13.24
CA SER A 58 -20.51 26.01 -12.95
C SER A 58 -19.03 25.61 -13.08
N ALA A 59 -18.30 26.33 -13.94
CA ALA A 59 -16.87 26.11 -14.16
C ALA A 59 -16.06 26.15 -12.86
N TRP A 60 -16.45 27.01 -11.91
CA TRP A 60 -15.80 27.07 -10.60
C TRP A 60 -15.93 25.78 -9.79
N LEU A 61 -17.07 25.11 -9.86
CA LEU A 61 -17.28 23.82 -9.19
C LEU A 61 -16.46 22.72 -9.86
N LEU A 62 -16.41 22.70 -11.19
CA LEU A 62 -15.64 21.72 -11.97
C LEU A 62 -14.12 21.89 -11.84
N LEU A 63 -13.65 23.11 -11.58
CA LEU A 63 -12.24 23.40 -11.32
C LEU A 63 -11.81 23.07 -9.88
N LEU A 64 -12.74 22.88 -8.95
CA LEU A 64 -12.42 22.61 -7.54
C LEU A 64 -11.63 21.30 -7.35
N PRO A 65 -11.99 20.17 -8.00
CA PRO A 65 -11.16 18.96 -8.01
C PRO A 65 -9.76 19.21 -8.60
N ALA A 66 -9.66 19.96 -9.70
CA ALA A 66 -8.39 20.28 -10.35
C ALA A 66 -7.48 21.10 -9.41
N PHE A 67 -8.05 22.08 -8.71
CA PHE A 67 -7.34 22.90 -7.73
C PHE A 67 -6.89 22.08 -6.52
N THR A 68 -7.78 21.24 -5.99
CA THR A 68 -7.48 20.30 -4.91
C THR A 68 -6.31 19.41 -5.30
N TYR A 69 -6.41 18.65 -6.40
CA TYR A 69 -5.33 17.78 -6.84
C TYR A 69 -4.06 18.54 -7.21
N GLY A 70 -4.16 19.67 -7.90
CA GLY A 70 -3.01 20.46 -8.30
C GLY A 70 -2.23 20.99 -7.10
N LEU A 71 -2.86 21.84 -6.29
CA LEU A 71 -2.18 22.47 -5.15
C LEU A 71 -1.86 21.48 -4.04
N GLY A 72 -2.79 20.59 -3.71
CA GLY A 72 -2.59 19.63 -2.62
C GLY A 72 -1.55 18.56 -2.94
N ASN A 73 -1.30 18.24 -4.22
CA ASN A 73 -0.29 17.26 -4.59
C ASN A 73 1.14 17.86 -4.69
N ILE A 74 1.31 19.19 -4.66
CA ILE A 74 2.62 19.85 -4.60
C ILE A 74 3.41 19.39 -3.35
N PRO A 75 2.92 19.57 -2.11
CA PRO A 75 3.67 19.15 -0.93
C PRO A 75 3.91 17.64 -0.89
N VAL A 76 2.95 16.82 -1.35
CA VAL A 76 3.09 15.36 -1.45
C VAL A 76 4.23 14.99 -2.41
N SER A 77 4.22 15.56 -3.62
CA SER A 77 5.25 15.34 -4.64
C SER A 77 6.63 15.79 -4.16
N TRP A 78 6.68 16.93 -3.47
CA TRP A 78 7.92 17.45 -2.89
C TRP A 78 8.50 16.50 -1.83
N VAL A 79 7.68 15.96 -0.92
CA VAL A 79 8.17 14.98 0.06
C VAL A 79 8.62 13.69 -0.64
N LEU A 80 7.90 13.22 -1.66
CA LEU A 80 8.23 12.00 -2.41
C LEU A 80 9.50 12.11 -3.26
N SER A 81 9.96 13.34 -3.56
CA SER A 81 11.25 13.60 -4.22
C SER A 81 12.46 13.37 -3.30
N ARG A 82 12.25 13.37 -1.99
CA ARG A 82 13.30 13.16 -0.98
C ARG A 82 13.61 11.67 -0.77
N PRO A 83 14.71 11.32 -0.07
CA PRO A 83 15.02 9.93 0.28
C PRO A 83 13.87 9.27 1.04
N CYS A 84 13.62 8.01 0.67
CA CYS A 84 12.59 7.17 1.24
C CYS A 84 12.92 6.89 2.71
N THR A 85 11.99 7.23 3.63
CA THR A 85 12.12 6.87 5.04
C THR A 85 10.76 6.49 5.61
N ARG A 86 10.73 5.50 6.50
CA ARG A 86 9.51 5.02 7.17
C ARG A 86 8.76 6.14 7.90
N ALA A 87 9.51 7.03 8.55
CA ALA A 87 8.97 8.20 9.26
C ALA A 87 8.20 9.16 8.34
N ARG A 88 8.55 9.25 7.04
CA ARG A 88 7.86 10.11 6.06
C ARG A 88 6.70 9.43 5.38
N LEU A 89 6.72 8.10 5.25
CA LEU A 89 5.72 7.36 4.48
C LEU A 89 4.31 7.48 5.08
N ARG A 90 4.17 7.30 6.40
CA ARG A 90 2.86 7.39 7.07
C ARG A 90 2.17 8.76 6.91
N PRO A 91 2.81 9.90 7.22
CA PRO A 91 2.17 11.21 7.03
C PRO A 91 1.89 11.52 5.56
N VAL A 92 2.76 11.11 4.64
CA VAL A 92 2.51 11.26 3.19
C VAL A 92 1.27 10.50 2.76
N ARG A 93 1.12 9.22 3.17
CA ARG A 93 -0.07 8.42 2.88
C ARG A 93 -1.35 9.05 3.43
N ALA A 94 -1.30 9.57 4.65
CA ALA A 94 -2.46 10.23 5.27
C ALA A 94 -2.86 11.50 4.50
N ALA A 95 -1.90 12.37 4.19
CA ALA A 95 -2.14 13.59 3.41
C ALA A 95 -2.65 13.28 2.00
N ALA A 96 -2.02 12.31 1.32
CA ALA A 96 -2.39 11.84 0.00
C ALA A 96 -3.80 11.24 -0.02
N THR A 97 -4.19 10.52 1.03
CA THR A 97 -5.55 9.97 1.18
C THR A 97 -6.56 11.08 1.42
N GLY A 98 -6.30 11.99 2.36
CA GLY A 98 -7.18 13.14 2.58
C GLY A 98 -7.39 13.94 1.30
N LEU A 99 -6.33 14.12 0.51
CA LEU A 99 -6.38 14.79 -0.78
C LEU A 99 -7.29 14.08 -1.79
N ASP A 100 -7.16 12.76 -1.92
CA ASP A 100 -8.00 11.96 -2.81
C ASP A 100 -9.48 12.07 -2.44
N TRP A 101 -9.78 11.95 -1.14
CA TRP A 101 -11.14 12.09 -0.64
C TRP A 101 -11.71 13.50 -0.86
N LEU A 102 -10.93 14.55 -0.60
CA LEU A 102 -11.36 15.94 -0.87
C LEU A 102 -11.62 16.17 -2.36
N GLY A 103 -10.76 15.68 -3.25
CA GLY A 103 -10.94 15.80 -4.70
C GLY A 103 -12.17 15.04 -5.21
N ALA A 104 -12.42 13.85 -4.65
CA ALA A 104 -13.62 13.09 -4.96
C ALA A 104 -14.90 13.76 -4.45
N PHE A 105 -14.91 14.26 -3.21
CA PHE A 105 -16.05 15.01 -2.67
C PHE A 105 -16.35 16.28 -3.46
N ALA A 106 -15.31 17.01 -3.86
CA ALA A 106 -15.44 18.14 -4.77
C ALA A 106 -16.12 17.76 -6.09
N SER A 107 -15.72 16.61 -6.65
CA SER A 107 -16.29 16.10 -7.90
C SER A 107 -17.75 15.68 -7.69
N ILE A 108 -18.04 14.95 -6.61
CA ILE A 108 -19.40 14.54 -6.26
C ILE A 108 -20.31 15.75 -6.08
N TYR A 109 -19.83 16.78 -5.40
CA TYR A 109 -20.58 18.00 -5.18
C TYR A 109 -20.85 18.76 -6.48
N ALA A 110 -19.85 18.86 -7.37
CA ALA A 110 -20.01 19.52 -8.67
C ALA A 110 -21.10 18.86 -9.54
N PHE A 111 -21.29 17.55 -9.41
CA PHE A 111 -22.31 16.78 -10.13
C PHE A 111 -23.53 16.40 -9.26
N SER A 112 -23.72 17.05 -8.11
CA SER A 112 -24.82 16.71 -7.19
C SER A 112 -26.21 16.98 -7.75
N GLY A 113 -26.34 17.91 -8.70
CA GLY A 113 -27.57 18.21 -9.41
C GLY A 113 -27.93 17.23 -10.53
N GLU A 114 -27.01 16.32 -10.90
CA GLU A 114 -27.26 15.28 -11.88
C GLU A 114 -27.71 13.99 -11.17
N PRO A 115 -28.63 13.20 -11.75
CA PRO A 115 -29.04 11.92 -11.16
C PRO A 115 -27.81 11.01 -10.98
N ALA A 116 -27.67 10.41 -9.79
CA ALA A 116 -26.45 9.77 -9.27
C ALA A 116 -25.94 8.51 -9.99
N ALA A 117 -26.13 8.36 -11.30
CA ALA A 117 -25.75 7.15 -12.04
C ALA A 117 -24.21 7.01 -12.19
N ALA A 118 -23.47 8.09 -12.42
CA ALA A 118 -22.01 8.04 -12.69
C ALA A 118 -21.13 8.43 -11.50
N THR A 119 -21.62 9.34 -10.67
CA THR A 119 -20.90 9.98 -9.55
C THR A 119 -20.29 9.01 -8.52
N PRO A 120 -20.90 7.86 -8.18
CA PRO A 120 -20.35 6.98 -7.15
C PRO A 120 -19.17 6.11 -7.61
N THR A 121 -18.84 6.09 -8.91
CA THR A 121 -17.67 5.33 -9.42
C THR A 121 -16.35 5.83 -8.83
N VAL A 122 -16.25 7.15 -8.55
CA VAL A 122 -15.09 7.73 -7.88
C VAL A 122 -14.91 7.16 -6.47
N LEU A 123 -15.99 6.81 -5.78
CA LEU A 123 -15.93 6.22 -4.45
C LEU A 123 -15.30 4.82 -4.49
N LEU A 124 -15.59 4.01 -5.51
CA LEU A 124 -14.93 2.72 -5.69
C LEU A 124 -13.42 2.89 -5.84
N LEU A 125 -12.99 3.85 -6.66
CA LEU A 125 -11.58 4.16 -6.85
C LEU A 125 -10.92 4.58 -5.52
N LEU A 126 -11.60 5.42 -4.73
CA LEU A 126 -11.11 5.81 -3.40
C LEU A 126 -10.96 4.62 -2.45
N VAL A 127 -11.94 3.70 -2.44
CA VAL A 127 -11.86 2.50 -1.61
C VAL A 127 -10.67 1.65 -2.01
N VAL A 128 -10.48 1.39 -3.30
CA VAL A 128 -9.33 0.61 -3.81
C VAL A 128 -8.01 1.28 -3.43
N THR A 129 -7.83 2.57 -3.73
CA THR A 129 -6.59 3.28 -3.43
C THR A 129 -6.30 3.36 -1.92
N THR A 130 -7.32 3.59 -1.09
CA THR A 130 -7.17 3.62 0.38
C THR A 130 -6.84 2.23 0.93
N ALA A 131 -7.45 1.18 0.38
CA ALA A 131 -7.14 -0.20 0.72
C ALA A 131 -5.71 -0.59 0.29
N LEU A 132 -5.23 -0.14 -0.87
CA LEU A 132 -3.83 -0.35 -1.27
C LEU A 132 -2.83 0.31 -0.31
N ARG A 133 -3.20 1.44 0.32
CA ARG A 133 -2.35 2.17 1.28
C ARG A 133 -2.32 1.57 2.67
N PHE A 134 -3.45 1.09 3.14
CA PHE A 134 -3.65 0.69 4.55
C PHE A 134 -4.22 -0.73 4.69
N GLN A 135 -4.17 -1.54 3.63
CA GLN A 135 -4.61 -2.94 3.58
C GLN A 135 -6.06 -3.09 4.08
N LEU A 136 -6.32 -4.12 4.90
CA LEU A 136 -7.65 -4.43 5.42
C LEU A 136 -8.25 -3.28 6.24
N ALA A 137 -7.45 -2.60 7.06
CA ALA A 137 -7.94 -1.44 7.81
C ALA A 137 -8.41 -0.33 6.87
N GLY A 138 -7.61 -0.04 5.83
CA GLY A 138 -7.97 0.92 4.79
C GLY A 138 -9.26 0.56 4.08
N LEU A 139 -9.44 -0.72 3.74
CA LEU A 139 -10.63 -1.21 3.07
C LEU A 139 -11.90 -0.99 3.89
N VAL A 140 -11.87 -1.34 5.18
CA VAL A 140 -13.03 -1.18 6.08
C VAL A 140 -13.40 0.29 6.25
N PHE A 141 -12.44 1.13 6.63
CA PHE A 141 -12.72 2.56 6.85
C PHE A 141 -13.14 3.27 5.56
N ALA A 142 -12.52 2.96 4.43
CA ALA A 142 -12.88 3.55 3.16
C ALA A 142 -14.26 3.11 2.68
N SER A 143 -14.62 1.83 2.86
CA SER A 143 -15.95 1.33 2.49
C SER A 143 -17.05 2.00 3.33
N LEU A 144 -16.82 2.17 4.63
CA LEU A 144 -17.74 2.91 5.50
C LEU A 144 -17.84 4.37 5.10
N ALA A 145 -16.71 5.05 4.84
CA ALA A 145 -16.71 6.44 4.39
C ALA A 145 -17.42 6.61 3.04
N ALA A 146 -17.25 5.67 2.11
CA ALA A 146 -17.92 5.65 0.82
C ALA A 146 -19.44 5.45 0.97
N LEU A 147 -19.87 4.56 1.87
CA LEU A 147 -21.28 4.36 2.16
C LEU A 147 -21.91 5.61 2.78
N VAL A 148 -21.24 6.25 3.74
CA VAL A 148 -21.71 7.51 4.34
C VAL A 148 -21.82 8.59 3.26
N ALA A 149 -20.78 8.77 2.43
CA ALA A 149 -20.79 9.72 1.32
C ALA A 149 -21.97 9.51 0.37
N LEU A 150 -22.23 8.25 -0.01
CA LEU A 150 -23.33 7.87 -0.88
C LEU A 150 -24.68 8.19 -0.25
N VAL A 151 -24.91 7.78 1.00
CA VAL A 151 -26.17 8.03 1.70
C VAL A 151 -26.40 9.53 1.85
N THR A 152 -25.37 10.31 2.19
CA THR A 152 -25.45 11.77 2.26
C THR A 152 -25.81 12.38 0.90
N LEU A 153 -25.18 11.95 -0.19
CA LEU A 153 -25.48 12.42 -1.54
C LEU A 153 -26.93 12.13 -1.92
N VAL A 154 -27.38 10.88 -1.75
CA VAL A 154 -28.75 10.46 -2.08
C VAL A 154 -29.77 11.23 -1.23
N THR A 155 -29.49 11.41 0.06
CA THR A 155 -30.35 12.19 0.96
C THR A 155 -30.45 13.65 0.50
N MET A 156 -29.31 14.26 0.12
CA MET A 156 -29.29 15.62 -0.43
C MET A 156 -30.08 15.71 -1.74
N GLN A 157 -29.94 14.74 -2.64
CA GLN A 157 -30.67 14.70 -3.90
C GLN A 157 -32.18 14.52 -3.71
N LEU A 158 -32.59 13.76 -2.69
CA LEU A 158 -34.00 13.51 -2.39
C LEU A 158 -34.68 14.69 -1.70
N PHE A 159 -34.03 15.28 -0.69
CA PHE A 159 -34.69 16.26 0.19
C PHE A 159 -34.34 17.73 -0.10
N VAL A 160 -33.18 17.99 -0.72
CA VAL A 160 -32.70 19.37 -0.94
C VAL A 160 -32.78 19.75 -2.41
N LEU A 161 -32.38 18.85 -3.30
CA LEU A 161 -32.29 19.16 -4.73
C LEU A 161 -33.50 18.66 -5.55
N ASP A 162 -34.35 17.81 -4.96
CA ASP A 162 -35.52 17.20 -5.61
C ASP A 162 -35.21 16.55 -6.98
N VAL A 163 -34.02 15.93 -7.08
CA VAL A 163 -33.50 15.34 -8.33
C VAL A 163 -34.01 13.91 -8.53
N ILE A 164 -34.23 13.17 -7.44
CA ILE A 164 -34.57 11.75 -7.46
C ILE A 164 -35.83 11.46 -6.64
N GLN A 165 -36.61 10.50 -7.09
CA GLN A 165 -37.79 10.03 -6.35
C GLN A 165 -37.40 9.06 -5.22
N PRO A 166 -38.22 8.92 -4.16
CA PRO A 166 -37.94 8.01 -3.04
C PRO A 166 -37.66 6.55 -3.48
N ALA A 167 -38.41 6.04 -4.45
CA ALA A 167 -38.21 4.68 -4.98
C ALA A 167 -36.86 4.53 -5.69
N GLN A 168 -36.44 5.54 -6.45
CA GLN A 168 -35.13 5.56 -7.11
C GLN A 168 -33.99 5.66 -6.09
N ALA A 169 -34.15 6.48 -5.05
CA ALA A 169 -33.17 6.60 -3.97
C ALA A 169 -32.86 5.24 -3.31
N VAL A 170 -33.90 4.45 -3.00
CA VAL A 170 -33.74 3.10 -2.44
C VAL A 170 -33.02 2.16 -3.40
N MET A 171 -33.37 2.17 -4.69
CA MET A 171 -32.69 1.34 -5.70
C MET A 171 -31.21 1.72 -5.87
N VAL A 172 -30.90 3.02 -5.91
CA VAL A 172 -29.52 3.52 -6.02
C VAL A 172 -28.71 3.10 -4.80
N VAL A 173 -29.19 3.35 -3.58
CA VAL A 173 -28.47 2.95 -2.36
C VAL A 173 -28.30 1.43 -2.30
N GLY A 174 -29.36 0.66 -2.56
CA GLY A 174 -29.31 -0.80 -2.52
C GLY A 174 -28.31 -1.38 -3.51
N SER A 175 -28.32 -0.93 -4.77
CA SER A 175 -27.38 -1.40 -5.79
C SER A 175 -25.93 -1.09 -5.46
N TRP A 176 -25.65 0.13 -4.97
CA TRP A 176 -24.28 0.52 -4.60
C TRP A 176 -23.79 -0.15 -3.32
N VAL A 177 -24.66 -0.43 -2.35
CA VAL A 177 -24.31 -1.26 -1.17
C VAL A 177 -23.86 -2.65 -1.62
N VAL A 178 -24.56 -3.27 -2.58
CA VAL A 178 -24.16 -4.56 -3.14
C VAL A 178 -22.82 -4.47 -3.85
N VAL A 179 -22.62 -3.45 -4.69
CA VAL A 179 -21.34 -3.25 -5.42
C VAL A 179 -20.17 -3.04 -4.44
N LEU A 180 -20.34 -2.18 -3.44
CA LEU A 180 -19.33 -1.95 -2.40
C LEU A 180 -19.04 -3.24 -1.60
N GLY A 181 -20.08 -4.00 -1.25
CA GLY A 181 -19.95 -5.27 -0.53
C GLY A 181 -19.17 -6.32 -1.33
N VAL A 182 -19.51 -6.50 -2.62
CA VAL A 182 -18.79 -7.43 -3.52
C VAL A 182 -17.34 -7.01 -3.67
N MET A 183 -17.08 -5.73 -3.92
CA MET A 183 -15.72 -5.21 -4.05
C MET A 183 -14.90 -5.40 -2.77
N ALA A 184 -15.49 -5.10 -1.60
CA ALA A 184 -14.83 -5.31 -0.31
C ALA A 184 -14.52 -6.79 -0.06
N LEU A 185 -15.43 -7.69 -0.43
CA LEU A 185 -15.20 -9.13 -0.33
C LEU A 185 -14.03 -9.57 -1.23
N VAL A 186 -14.04 -9.17 -2.50
CA VAL A 186 -12.98 -9.52 -3.46
C VAL A 186 -11.62 -9.00 -2.99
N LEU A 187 -11.54 -7.72 -2.62
CA LEU A 187 -10.29 -7.13 -2.12
C LEU A 187 -9.84 -7.76 -0.81
N GLY A 188 -10.76 -8.06 0.11
CA GLY A 188 -10.45 -8.74 1.36
C GLY A 188 -9.85 -10.14 1.15
N VAL A 189 -10.42 -10.93 0.24
CA VAL A 189 -9.87 -12.25 -0.14
C VAL A 189 -8.49 -12.10 -0.79
N LEU A 190 -8.31 -11.11 -1.67
CA LEU A 190 -7.02 -10.86 -2.30
C LEU A 190 -5.94 -10.44 -1.29
N PHE A 191 -6.25 -9.54 -0.35
CA PHE A 191 -5.28 -9.13 0.67
C PHE A 191 -4.92 -10.26 1.62
N THR A 192 -5.90 -11.02 2.10
CA THR A 192 -5.63 -12.18 2.98
C THR A 192 -4.86 -13.28 2.25
N GLY A 193 -5.14 -13.52 0.96
CA GLY A 193 -4.36 -14.43 0.12
C GLY A 193 -2.92 -13.96 -0.07
N PHE A 194 -2.72 -12.66 -0.32
CA PHE A 194 -1.40 -12.07 -0.49
C PHE A 194 -0.56 -12.10 0.79
N GLU A 195 -1.16 -11.79 1.94
CA GLU A 195 -0.48 -11.88 3.25
C GLU A 195 -0.02 -13.31 3.53
N ARG A 196 -0.88 -14.31 3.29
CA ARG A 196 -0.52 -15.73 3.44
C ARG A 196 0.61 -16.13 2.49
N TRP A 197 0.54 -15.69 1.24
CA TRP A 197 1.58 -15.96 0.25
C TRP A 197 2.92 -15.33 0.66
N GLN A 198 2.92 -14.08 1.13
CA GLN A 198 4.14 -13.42 1.62
C GLN A 198 4.73 -14.12 2.83
N LEU A 199 3.91 -14.53 3.81
CA LEU A 199 4.36 -15.30 4.97
C LEU A 199 5.00 -16.63 4.56
N GLN A 200 4.40 -17.32 3.57
CA GLN A 200 4.95 -18.56 3.03
C GLN A 200 6.27 -18.32 2.30
N GLU A 201 6.37 -17.29 1.46
CA GLU A 201 7.59 -16.97 0.71
C GLU A 201 8.73 -16.55 1.65
N GLN A 202 8.42 -15.82 2.74
CA GLN A 202 9.38 -15.50 3.79
C GLN A 202 9.85 -16.76 4.53
N GLY A 203 8.94 -17.69 4.85
CA GLY A 203 9.30 -18.98 5.45
C GLY A 203 10.24 -19.80 4.54
N VAL A 204 9.95 -19.84 3.24
CA VAL A 204 10.79 -20.53 2.25
C VAL A 204 12.16 -19.86 2.11
N LYS A 205 12.23 -18.52 2.00
CA LYS A 205 13.50 -17.77 1.92
C LYS A 205 14.32 -17.92 3.20
N GLY A 206 13.68 -17.91 4.37
CA GLY A 206 14.32 -18.17 5.65
C GLY A 206 14.93 -19.56 5.72
N HIS A 207 14.16 -20.58 5.33
CA HIS A 207 14.65 -21.96 5.29
C HIS A 207 15.81 -22.15 4.29
N LEU A 208 15.74 -21.51 3.11
CA LEU A 208 16.81 -21.54 2.11
C LEU A 208 18.08 -20.84 2.62
N ARG A 209 17.95 -19.70 3.28
CA ARG A 209 19.08 -18.98 3.91
C ARG A 209 19.72 -19.83 5.00
N ASP A 210 18.90 -20.46 5.84
CA ASP A 210 19.36 -21.37 6.89
C ASP A 210 20.10 -22.57 6.32
N THR A 211 19.58 -23.16 5.25
CA THR A 211 20.20 -24.30 4.57
C THR A 211 21.52 -23.89 3.92
N LEU A 212 21.58 -22.73 3.27
CA LEU A 212 22.81 -22.21 2.67
C LEU A 212 23.86 -21.86 3.72
N LYS A 213 23.47 -21.23 4.85
CA LYS A 213 24.39 -20.98 5.98
C LYS A 213 24.93 -22.29 6.54
N ARG A 214 24.08 -23.31 6.72
CA ARG A 214 24.49 -24.65 7.15
C ARG A 214 25.48 -25.30 6.20
N MET A 215 25.26 -25.20 4.88
CA MET A 215 26.19 -25.72 3.87
C MET A 215 27.53 -24.98 3.87
N GLN A 216 27.52 -23.65 4.06
CA GLN A 216 28.74 -22.85 4.11
C GLN A 216 29.60 -23.13 5.34
N THR A 217 28.99 -23.44 6.48
CA THR A 217 29.68 -23.77 7.73
C THR A 217 30.07 -25.24 7.87
N GLY A 218 29.63 -26.10 6.95
CA GLY A 218 29.91 -27.54 6.98
C GLY A 218 29.22 -28.29 8.12
N LEU A 219 28.25 -27.65 8.79
CA LEU A 219 27.58 -28.21 9.96
C LEU A 219 26.60 -29.32 9.56
N THR A 220 26.57 -30.40 10.34
CA THR A 220 25.53 -31.41 10.24
C THR A 220 24.19 -30.85 10.77
N GLU A 221 23.07 -31.45 10.35
CA GLU A 221 21.74 -31.01 10.81
C GLU A 221 21.61 -31.07 12.34
N ARG A 222 22.27 -32.05 12.98
CA ARG A 222 22.27 -32.21 14.43
C ARG A 222 23.02 -31.09 15.13
N GLU A 223 24.21 -30.73 14.64
CA GLU A 223 25.01 -29.62 15.22
C GLU A 223 24.31 -28.27 15.04
N TRP A 224 23.67 -28.05 13.87
CA TRP A 224 22.91 -26.84 13.59
C TRP A 224 21.70 -26.65 14.52
N GLN A 225 20.96 -27.73 14.79
CA GLN A 225 19.82 -27.69 15.70
C GLN A 225 20.27 -27.43 17.15
N VAL A 226 21.35 -28.06 17.60
CA VAL A 226 21.88 -27.85 18.95
C VAL A 226 22.37 -26.41 19.14
N LEU A 227 23.09 -25.84 18.16
CA LEU A 227 23.52 -24.44 18.15
C LEU A 227 22.35 -23.45 18.31
N ARG A 228 21.19 -23.74 17.73
CA ARG A 228 20.00 -22.88 17.85
C ARG A 228 19.31 -22.97 19.20
N THR A 229 19.40 -24.12 19.85
CA THR A 229 18.76 -24.36 21.15
C THR A 229 19.63 -23.99 22.34
N LEU A 230 20.93 -23.79 22.15
CA LEU A 230 21.85 -23.40 23.21
C LEU A 230 21.56 -21.95 23.69
N PRO A 231 21.32 -21.74 25.00
CA PRO A 231 21.13 -20.39 25.54
C PRO A 231 22.44 -19.61 25.45
N ARG A 232 22.48 -18.59 24.59
CA ARG A 232 23.65 -17.73 24.34
C ARG A 232 24.12 -16.94 25.57
N GLN A 233 23.35 -16.94 26.66
CA GLN A 233 23.67 -16.19 27.88
C GLN A 233 24.59 -16.98 28.84
N ASP A 234 24.65 -18.31 28.72
CA ASP A 234 25.34 -19.16 29.70
C ASP A 234 26.65 -19.78 29.19
N PHE A 235 26.95 -19.66 27.90
CA PHE A 235 28.12 -20.28 27.27
C PHE A 235 28.90 -19.28 26.42
N THR A 236 30.23 -19.30 26.54
CA THR A 236 31.13 -18.57 25.63
C THR A 236 31.19 -19.28 24.28
N TYR A 237 31.42 -18.52 23.20
CA TYR A 237 31.57 -19.09 21.84
C TYR A 237 32.63 -20.21 21.77
N GLU A 238 33.68 -20.10 22.59
CA GLU A 238 34.71 -21.16 22.72
C GLU A 238 34.19 -22.42 23.42
N ALA A 239 33.36 -22.29 24.46
CA ALA A 239 32.76 -23.43 25.15
C ALA A 239 31.80 -24.19 24.23
N ILE A 240 30.98 -23.47 23.46
CA ILE A 240 30.05 -24.06 22.48
C ILE A 240 30.83 -24.76 21.35
N GLY A 241 31.89 -24.12 20.84
CA GLY A 241 32.73 -24.71 19.80
C GLY A 241 33.42 -26.00 20.27
N HIS A 242 33.91 -26.01 21.51
CA HIS A 242 34.52 -27.19 22.11
C HIS A 242 33.52 -28.34 22.31
N GLU A 243 32.29 -28.05 22.75
CA GLU A 243 31.26 -29.06 22.98
C GLU A 243 30.72 -29.67 21.68
N LEU A 244 30.68 -28.89 20.62
CA LEU A 244 30.20 -29.31 19.30
C LEU A 244 31.33 -29.73 18.35
N PHE A 245 32.58 -29.75 18.79
CA PHE A 245 33.77 -30.05 17.98
C PHE A 245 33.89 -29.18 16.70
N ILE A 246 33.49 -27.92 16.79
CA ILE A 246 33.51 -26.94 15.68
C ILE A 246 34.31 -25.70 16.10
N SER A 247 34.95 -25.02 15.14
CA SER A 247 35.72 -23.83 15.48
C SER A 247 34.85 -22.71 16.05
N SER A 248 35.36 -21.97 17.02
CA SER A 248 34.66 -20.82 17.63
C SER A 248 34.31 -19.72 16.62
N GLY A 249 35.03 -19.62 15.50
CA GLY A 249 34.67 -18.73 14.37
C GLY A 249 33.50 -19.22 13.52
N THR A 250 33.06 -20.47 13.70
CA THR A 250 31.89 -21.07 13.04
C THR A 250 30.63 -20.97 13.91
N VAL A 251 30.78 -20.84 15.22
CA VAL A 251 29.70 -20.63 16.22
C VAL A 251 29.21 -19.19 16.16
#